data_AF-A0A6I2VEG1-F1
#
_entry.id   AF-A0A6I2VEG1-F1
#
_cell.length_a   1.000
_cell.length_b   1.000
_cell.length_c   1.000
_cell.angle_alpha   90.00
_cell.angle_beta   90.00
_cell.angle_gamma   90.00
#
_symmetry.space_group_name_H-M   'P 1'
#
loop_
_entity.id
_entity.type
_entity.pdbx_description
1 polymer ?
#
loop_
_entity_poly.entity_id
_entity_poly.type
_entity_poly.pdbx_seq_one_letter_code
_entity_poly.pdbx_strand_id
1 'polypeptide(L)'
;MKRAGVLGSPIAHSLSPALHRAAYSALGLDWTYDSYDVTEAELPAFVGELDGDWAGLSLTMPLKSAVIPLLDEVDEVAGLIMSVNTVLPFGDGWRGTNTDVFGIVRSLTARLTEAPRHATVLGAGATARSAIAALAELDVREVLIVARRPEAAADLVRLAGSFGLTGHAESFEPSRELLARDIVISTLPGSVAEPWAALAREAQGTLLDASYHPWPTPM
;
A
#
# COMPACT_ATOMS: atom_id res chain seq x y z
N MET A 1 -14.23 -8.71 25.03
CA MET A 1 -14.85 -8.58 23.68
C MET A 1 -13.70 -8.29 22.74
N LYS A 2 -13.57 -8.98 21.61
CA LYS A 2 -12.39 -8.79 20.73
C LYS A 2 -12.43 -7.42 20.04
N ARG A 3 -11.28 -6.77 19.96
CA ARG A 3 -11.13 -5.41 19.43
C ARG A 3 -10.11 -5.40 18.31
N ALA A 4 -10.42 -4.70 17.24
CA ALA A 4 -9.46 -4.34 16.21
C ALA A 4 -9.53 -2.85 15.95
N GLY A 5 -8.59 -2.30 15.20
CA GLY A 5 -8.65 -0.89 14.86
C GLY A 5 -7.71 -0.48 13.75
N VAL A 6 -7.86 0.75 13.29
CA VAL A 6 -6.94 1.38 12.35
C VAL A 6 -6.25 2.56 13.02
N LEU A 7 -4.92 2.63 12.90
CA LEU A 7 -4.11 3.71 13.44
C LEU A 7 -3.49 4.51 12.29
N GLY A 8 -3.40 5.82 12.48
CA GLY A 8 -2.70 6.75 11.60
C GLY A 8 -2.94 8.19 12.02
N SER A 9 -2.31 9.14 11.35
CA SER A 9 -2.56 10.56 11.60
C SER A 9 -2.37 11.39 10.32
N PRO A 10 -3.41 12.07 9.82
CA PRO A 10 -4.80 12.07 10.32
C PRO A 10 -5.54 10.76 9.98
N ILE A 11 -6.49 10.34 10.83
CA ILE A 11 -7.23 9.07 10.62
C ILE A 11 -8.72 9.23 10.26
N ALA A 12 -9.28 10.43 10.45
CA ALA A 12 -10.73 10.67 10.41
C ALA A 12 -11.43 10.25 9.11
N HIS A 13 -10.71 10.22 7.98
CA HIS A 13 -11.26 9.85 6.67
C HIS A 13 -11.19 8.34 6.37
N SER A 14 -10.68 7.52 7.30
CA SER A 14 -10.54 6.09 7.07
C SER A 14 -11.90 5.41 6.93
N LEU A 15 -12.07 4.66 5.84
CA LEU A 15 -13.24 3.82 5.61
C LEU A 15 -13.11 2.43 6.25
N SER A 16 -11.93 2.09 6.81
CA SER A 16 -11.69 0.78 7.43
C SER A 16 -12.71 0.43 8.52
N PRO A 17 -13.12 1.34 9.44
CA PRO A 17 -14.14 1.02 10.43
C PRO A 17 -15.48 0.62 9.80
N ALA A 18 -15.92 1.30 8.75
CA ALA A 18 -17.16 0.95 8.06
C ALA A 18 -17.04 -0.41 7.36
N LEU A 19 -15.92 -0.66 6.66
CA LEU A 19 -15.65 -1.90 5.95
C LEU A 19 -15.60 -3.11 6.90
N HIS A 20 -14.81 -3.03 7.97
CA HIS A 20 -14.63 -4.15 8.90
C HIS A 20 -15.88 -4.42 9.73
N ARG A 21 -16.57 -3.39 10.24
CA ARG A 21 -17.83 -3.59 10.97
C ARG A 21 -18.91 -4.23 10.10
N ALA A 22 -18.99 -3.86 8.81
CA ALA A 22 -19.91 -4.51 7.86
C ALA A 22 -19.57 -6.00 7.69
N ALA A 23 -18.29 -6.34 7.53
CA ALA A 23 -17.83 -7.73 7.45
C ALA A 23 -18.11 -8.51 8.74
N TYR A 24 -17.84 -7.92 9.91
CA TYR A 24 -18.10 -8.56 11.20
C TYR A 24 -19.58 -8.84 11.41
N SER A 25 -20.45 -7.88 11.08
CA SER A 25 -21.91 -8.07 11.11
C SER A 25 -22.36 -9.21 10.19
N ALA A 26 -21.87 -9.23 8.95
CA ALA A 26 -22.20 -10.28 7.98
C ALA A 26 -21.71 -11.69 8.41
N LEU A 27 -20.64 -11.75 9.19
CA LEU A 27 -20.06 -13.00 9.71
C LEU A 27 -20.60 -13.39 11.11
N GLY A 28 -21.44 -12.57 11.73
CA GLY A 28 -21.94 -12.81 13.09
C GLY A 28 -20.86 -12.68 14.18
N LEU A 29 -19.82 -11.87 13.94
CA LEU A 29 -18.74 -11.63 14.89
C LEU A 29 -19.07 -10.45 15.81
N ASP A 30 -19.06 -10.69 17.12
CA ASP A 30 -19.27 -9.67 18.15
C ASP A 30 -17.94 -8.94 18.50
N TRP A 31 -17.39 -8.24 17.51
CA TRP A 31 -16.09 -7.59 17.56
C TRP A 31 -16.22 -6.08 17.30
N THR A 32 -15.34 -5.27 17.90
CA THR A 32 -15.26 -3.83 17.61
C THR A 32 -14.15 -3.55 16.59
N TYR A 33 -14.35 -2.52 15.76
CA TYR A 33 -13.31 -1.97 14.90
C TYR A 33 -13.38 -0.45 14.94
N ASP A 34 -12.36 0.22 15.50
CA ASP A 34 -12.35 1.67 15.69
C ASP A 34 -11.14 2.33 15.02
N SER A 35 -11.18 3.65 14.87
CA SER A 35 -10.06 4.45 14.36
C SER A 35 -9.39 5.22 15.49
N TYR A 36 -8.06 5.24 15.50
CA TYR A 36 -7.25 5.90 16.51
C TYR A 36 -6.30 6.87 15.82
N ASP A 37 -6.38 8.15 16.19
CA ASP A 37 -5.45 9.18 15.69
C ASP A 37 -4.16 9.06 16.49
N VAL A 38 -3.13 8.51 15.86
CA VAL A 38 -1.87 8.14 16.50
C VAL A 38 -0.73 8.59 15.60
N THR A 39 0.15 9.42 16.14
CA THR A 39 1.38 9.85 15.46
C THR A 39 2.51 8.82 15.64
N GLU A 40 3.59 8.93 14.87
CA GLU A 40 4.76 8.05 15.04
C GLU A 40 5.36 8.11 16.46
N ALA A 41 5.27 9.27 17.12
CA ALA A 41 5.79 9.48 18.47
C ALA A 41 4.93 8.78 19.54
N GLU A 42 3.63 8.65 19.31
CA GLU A 42 2.67 8.02 20.23
C GLU A 42 2.57 6.50 20.01
N LEU A 43 2.95 6.03 18.82
CA LEU A 43 2.84 4.63 18.43
C LEU A 43 3.48 3.65 19.43
N PRO A 44 4.71 3.87 19.95
CA PRO A 44 5.31 2.96 20.93
C PRO A 44 4.48 2.78 22.20
N ALA A 45 3.88 3.87 22.70
CA ALA A 45 3.03 3.81 23.88
C ALA A 45 1.74 3.02 23.57
N PHE A 46 1.11 3.28 22.43
CA PHE A 46 -0.10 2.56 22.02
C PHE A 46 0.15 1.05 21.86
N VAL A 47 1.25 0.67 21.18
CA VAL A 47 1.61 -0.75 20.99
C VAL A 47 1.93 -1.42 22.33
N GLY A 48 2.57 -0.70 23.26
CA GLY A 48 2.87 -1.19 24.60
C GLY A 48 1.65 -1.42 25.50
N GLU A 49 0.49 -0.85 25.15
CA GLU A 49 -0.78 -1.02 25.87
C GLU A 49 -1.66 -2.13 25.28
N LEU A 50 -1.24 -2.77 24.18
CA LEU A 50 -2.02 -3.86 23.59
C LEU A 50 -2.04 -5.08 24.51
N ASP A 51 -3.24 -5.61 24.73
CA ASP A 51 -3.51 -6.80 25.53
C ASP A 51 -4.13 -7.94 24.70
N GLY A 52 -4.49 -9.03 25.38
CA GLY A 52 -5.09 -10.21 24.75
C GLY A 52 -6.49 -10.00 24.17
N ASP A 53 -7.14 -8.85 24.40
CA ASP A 53 -8.43 -8.53 23.78
C ASP A 53 -8.27 -7.94 22.37
N TRP A 54 -7.08 -7.50 21.98
CA TRP A 54 -6.79 -7.07 20.62
C TRP A 54 -6.66 -8.25 19.66
N ALA A 55 -7.38 -8.17 18.54
CA ALA A 55 -7.35 -9.13 17.45
C ALA A 55 -6.42 -8.69 16.31
N GLY A 56 -6.04 -7.41 16.27
CA GLY A 56 -5.10 -6.87 15.31
C GLY A 56 -5.33 -5.39 15.01
N LEU A 57 -4.36 -4.77 14.35
CA LEU A 57 -4.39 -3.38 13.94
C LEU A 57 -4.15 -3.27 12.45
N SER A 58 -4.87 -2.38 11.77
CA SER A 58 -4.44 -1.84 10.49
C SER A 58 -3.63 -0.57 10.72
N LEU A 59 -2.62 -0.33 9.90
CA LEU A 59 -1.80 0.87 9.96
C LEU A 59 -1.87 1.60 8.63
N THR A 60 -2.11 2.90 8.72
CA THR A 60 -1.98 3.82 7.58
C THR A 60 -0.87 4.83 7.84
N MET A 61 -0.70 5.78 6.93
CA MET A 61 0.27 6.86 7.09
C MET A 61 0.10 7.56 8.46
N PRO A 62 1.20 7.91 9.15
CA PRO A 62 2.60 7.66 8.80
C PRO A 62 3.19 6.33 9.33
N LEU A 63 2.36 5.48 9.95
CA LEU A 63 2.81 4.44 10.87
C LEU A 63 3.38 3.17 10.23
N LYS A 64 3.21 2.98 8.91
CA LYS A 64 3.52 1.69 8.25
C LYS A 64 4.97 1.24 8.39
N SER A 65 5.92 2.18 8.37
CA SER A 65 7.33 1.88 8.63
C SER A 65 7.70 2.02 10.11
N ALA A 66 7.04 2.94 10.83
CA ALA A 66 7.34 3.26 12.23
C ALA A 66 7.04 2.10 13.19
N VAL A 67 6.10 1.21 12.84
CA VAL A 67 5.77 0.06 13.69
C VAL A 67 6.81 -1.04 13.67
N ILE A 68 7.58 -1.18 12.58
CA ILE A 68 8.51 -2.30 12.35
C ILE A 68 9.44 -2.56 13.56
N PRO A 69 10.11 -1.55 14.16
CA PRO A 69 10.98 -1.78 15.31
C PRO A 69 10.24 -2.15 16.61
N LEU A 70 8.91 -2.10 16.63
CA LEU A 70 8.07 -2.41 17.79
C LEU A 70 7.48 -3.82 17.74
N LEU A 71 7.73 -4.57 16.67
CA LEU A 71 7.15 -5.89 16.42
C LEU A 71 8.16 -6.99 16.72
N ASP A 72 7.67 -8.11 17.23
CA ASP A 72 8.47 -9.31 17.51
C ASP A 72 8.80 -10.08 16.23
N GLU A 73 7.92 -9.99 15.23
CA GLU A 73 8.14 -10.59 13.92
C GLU A 73 7.59 -9.71 12.81
N VAL A 74 8.25 -9.72 11.66
CA VAL A 74 7.76 -9.09 10.43
C VAL A 74 7.90 -10.09 9.30
N ASP A 75 6.81 -10.30 8.56
CA ASP A 75 6.83 -11.18 7.38
C ASP A 75 7.89 -10.71 6.38
N GLU A 76 8.55 -11.66 5.71
CA GLU A 76 9.71 -11.41 4.83
C GLU A 76 9.47 -10.29 3.82
N VAL A 77 8.34 -10.34 3.09
CA VAL A 77 7.98 -9.32 2.10
C VAL A 77 7.78 -7.95 2.76
N ALA A 78 7.07 -7.89 3.91
CA ALA A 78 6.81 -6.65 4.63
C ALA A 78 8.11 -6.01 5.16
N GLY A 79 9.05 -6.84 5.60
CA GLY A 79 10.40 -6.42 5.99
C GLY A 79 11.20 -5.89 4.81
N LEU A 80 11.20 -6.60 3.66
CA LEU A 80 11.93 -6.18 2.47
C LEU A 80 11.42 -4.85 1.91
N ILE A 81 10.10 -4.66 1.88
CA ILE A 81 9.50 -3.40 1.42
C ILE A 81 9.53 -2.30 2.50
N MET A 82 9.88 -2.62 3.75
CA MET A 82 9.84 -1.72 4.91
C MET A 82 8.48 -1.06 5.12
N SER A 83 7.40 -1.85 5.03
CA SER A 83 6.02 -1.35 5.15
C SER A 83 5.11 -2.44 5.72
N VAL A 84 4.61 -2.22 6.93
CA VAL A 84 3.60 -3.05 7.59
C VAL A 84 2.29 -2.28 7.64
N ASN A 85 1.23 -2.82 7.05
CA ASN A 85 -0.11 -2.21 7.13
C ASN A 85 -1.06 -3.01 8.05
N THR A 86 -0.64 -4.17 8.54
CA THR A 86 -1.48 -5.09 9.33
C THR A 86 -0.61 -5.70 10.44
N VAL A 87 -1.06 -5.59 11.68
CA VAL A 87 -0.42 -6.16 12.87
C VAL A 87 -1.36 -7.18 13.50
N LEU A 88 -0.85 -8.36 13.80
CA LEU A 88 -1.62 -9.50 14.32
C LEU A 88 -0.95 -10.08 15.58
N PRO A 89 -1.72 -10.65 16.52
CA PRO A 89 -1.13 -11.38 17.66
C PRO A 89 -0.21 -12.51 17.19
N PHE A 90 0.93 -12.67 17.86
CA PHE A 90 1.92 -13.70 17.58
C PHE A 90 2.61 -14.18 18.86
N GLY A 91 2.24 -15.36 19.35
CA GLY A 91 2.68 -15.83 20.67
C GLY A 91 2.24 -14.85 21.77
N ASP A 92 3.20 -14.39 22.57
CA ASP A 92 3.01 -13.34 23.58
C ASP A 92 3.28 -11.92 23.03
N GLY A 93 3.51 -11.79 21.72
CA GLY A 93 3.90 -10.56 21.04
C GLY A 93 3.08 -10.26 19.79
N TRP A 94 3.68 -9.51 18.86
CA TRP A 94 3.02 -8.97 17.68
C TRP A 94 3.81 -9.23 16.41
N ARG A 95 3.10 -9.65 15.35
CA ARG A 95 3.64 -9.83 14.01
C ARG A 95 3.08 -8.79 13.05
N GLY A 96 3.95 -8.23 12.20
CA GLY A 96 3.57 -7.32 11.12
C GLY A 96 3.57 -7.98 9.74
N THR A 97 2.57 -7.64 8.93
CA THR A 97 2.47 -8.05 7.53
C THR A 97 1.98 -6.89 6.64
N ASN A 98 2.01 -7.11 5.32
CA ASN A 98 1.55 -6.16 4.32
C ASN A 98 0.49 -6.79 3.42
N THR A 99 -0.76 -6.39 3.60
CA THR A 99 -1.89 -6.86 2.79
C THR A 99 -2.12 -6.05 1.52
N ASP A 100 -1.43 -4.90 1.34
CA ASP A 100 -1.54 -4.10 0.11
C ASP A 100 -0.98 -4.87 -1.10
N VAL A 101 0.11 -5.64 -0.91
CA VAL A 101 0.71 -6.47 -1.98
C VAL A 101 -0.34 -7.43 -2.55
N PHE A 102 -0.96 -8.23 -1.68
CA PHE A 102 -2.04 -9.14 -2.06
C PHE A 102 -3.22 -8.41 -2.72
N GLY A 103 -3.63 -7.26 -2.16
CA GLY A 103 -4.71 -6.44 -2.70
C GLY A 103 -4.43 -5.96 -4.14
N ILE A 104 -3.22 -5.50 -4.41
CA ILE A 104 -2.78 -5.05 -5.75
C ILE A 104 -2.76 -6.23 -6.73
N VAL A 105 -2.12 -7.35 -6.36
CA VAL A 105 -2.06 -8.57 -7.20
C VAL A 105 -3.47 -9.03 -7.56
N ARG A 106 -4.36 -9.14 -6.58
CA ARG A 106 -5.77 -9.55 -6.80
C ARG A 106 -6.51 -8.61 -7.72
N SER A 107 -6.35 -7.30 -7.53
CA SER A 107 -7.04 -6.28 -8.31
C SER A 107 -6.60 -6.28 -9.77
N LEU A 108 -5.30 -6.42 -10.02
CA LEU A 108 -4.73 -6.47 -11.37
C LEU A 108 -5.06 -7.80 -12.07
N THR A 109 -4.90 -8.93 -11.38
CA THR A 109 -5.22 -10.27 -11.93
C THR A 109 -6.68 -10.36 -12.39
N ALA A 110 -7.60 -9.67 -11.72
CA ALA A 110 -9.01 -9.64 -12.11
C ALA A 110 -9.29 -8.88 -13.43
N ARG A 111 -8.32 -8.14 -13.96
CA ARG A 111 -8.46 -7.29 -15.16
C ARG A 111 -7.50 -7.67 -16.29
N LEU A 112 -6.33 -8.21 -15.96
CA LEU A 112 -5.33 -8.62 -16.95
C LEU A 112 -5.82 -9.82 -17.77
N THR A 113 -5.70 -9.73 -19.09
CA THR A 113 -6.01 -10.83 -20.01
C THR A 113 -4.77 -11.58 -20.48
N GLU A 114 -3.59 -10.98 -20.33
CA GLU A 114 -2.30 -11.50 -20.76
C GLU A 114 -1.25 -11.26 -19.67
N ALA A 115 -0.14 -12.01 -19.72
CA ALA A 115 0.96 -11.83 -18.78
C ALA A 115 1.66 -10.47 -19.01
N PRO A 116 1.64 -9.55 -18.03
CA PRO A 116 2.24 -8.23 -18.17
C PRO A 116 3.77 -8.34 -18.21
N ARG A 117 4.44 -7.48 -18.98
CA ARG A 117 5.91 -7.46 -19.08
C ARG A 117 6.52 -6.19 -18.54
N HIS A 118 5.86 -5.06 -18.74
CA HIS A 118 6.36 -3.74 -18.34
C HIS A 118 5.29 -2.99 -17.55
N ALA A 119 5.71 -2.33 -16.47
CA ALA A 119 4.82 -1.55 -15.63
C ALA A 119 5.39 -0.16 -15.31
N THR A 120 4.51 0.78 -15.01
CA THR A 120 4.86 2.08 -14.43
C THR A 120 4.27 2.21 -13.04
N VAL A 121 5.06 2.68 -12.08
CA VAL A 121 4.61 3.08 -10.74
C VAL A 121 4.74 4.60 -10.61
N LEU A 122 3.61 5.29 -10.44
CA LEU A 122 3.57 6.72 -10.19
C LEU A 122 3.56 6.98 -8.68
N GLY A 123 4.69 7.45 -8.16
CA GLY A 123 4.89 7.73 -6.74
C GLY A 123 6.05 6.92 -6.13
N ALA A 124 6.45 7.31 -4.92
CA ALA A 124 7.56 6.68 -4.19
C ALA A 124 7.30 6.50 -2.68
N GLY A 125 6.03 6.34 -2.30
CA GLY A 125 5.61 6.14 -0.91
C GLY A 125 5.57 4.66 -0.49
N ALA A 126 5.05 4.39 0.71
CA ALA A 126 4.85 3.03 1.23
C ALA A 126 4.02 2.14 0.29
N THR A 127 2.94 2.67 -0.30
CA THR A 127 2.13 1.94 -1.28
C THR A 127 2.90 1.62 -2.56
N ALA A 128 3.80 2.51 -3.01
CA ALA A 128 4.64 2.24 -4.18
C ALA A 128 5.60 1.08 -3.91
N ARG A 129 6.13 0.95 -2.68
CA ARG A 129 6.95 -0.20 -2.26
C ARG A 129 6.15 -1.51 -2.33
N SER A 130 4.91 -1.52 -1.85
CA SER A 130 4.00 -2.66 -2.01
C SER A 130 3.68 -2.96 -3.48
N ALA A 131 3.53 -1.92 -4.31
CA ALA A 131 3.31 -2.08 -5.76
C ALA A 131 4.48 -2.77 -6.45
N ILE A 132 5.73 -2.43 -6.11
CA ILE A 132 6.93 -3.11 -6.64
C ILE A 132 6.91 -4.62 -6.32
N ALA A 133 6.63 -4.98 -5.07
CA ALA A 133 6.51 -6.38 -4.68
C ALA A 133 5.37 -7.10 -5.43
N ALA A 134 4.22 -6.46 -5.56
CA ALA A 134 3.08 -7.02 -6.29
C ALA A 134 3.38 -7.24 -7.78
N LEU A 135 4.13 -6.33 -8.41
CA LEU A 135 4.54 -6.48 -9.81
C LEU A 135 5.50 -7.66 -10.00
N ALA A 136 6.36 -7.94 -9.02
CA ALA A 136 7.21 -9.12 -9.04
C ALA A 136 6.39 -10.42 -8.96
N GLU A 137 5.36 -10.47 -8.11
CA GLU A 137 4.43 -11.62 -8.04
C GLU A 137 3.62 -11.83 -9.33
N LEU A 138 3.47 -10.78 -10.15
CA LEU A 138 2.80 -10.82 -11.44
C LEU A 138 3.74 -11.12 -12.62
N ASP A 139 4.97 -11.56 -12.36
CA ASP A 139 6.00 -11.88 -13.37
C ASP A 139 6.35 -10.71 -14.32
N VAL A 140 6.13 -9.46 -13.88
CA VAL A 140 6.61 -8.28 -14.60
C VAL A 140 8.14 -8.30 -14.64
N ARG A 141 8.74 -7.80 -15.72
CA ARG A 141 10.21 -7.82 -15.89
C ARG A 141 10.84 -6.45 -15.69
N GLU A 142 10.15 -5.41 -16.13
CA GLU A 142 10.66 -4.05 -16.10
C GLU A 142 9.65 -3.12 -15.42
N VAL A 143 10.14 -2.31 -14.50
CA VAL A 143 9.34 -1.30 -13.81
C VAL A 143 9.95 0.07 -13.94
N LEU A 144 9.14 1.00 -14.43
CA LEU A 144 9.45 2.42 -14.49
C LEU A 144 8.88 3.12 -13.25
N ILE A 145 9.74 3.78 -12.49
CA ILE A 145 9.38 4.47 -11.25
C ILE A 145 9.42 5.97 -11.51
N VAL A 146 8.25 6.60 -11.39
CA VAL A 146 8.09 8.03 -11.65
C VAL A 146 7.85 8.74 -10.33
N ALA A 147 8.81 9.55 -9.87
CA ALA A 147 8.70 10.26 -8.60
C ALA A 147 9.35 11.63 -8.64
N ARG A 148 8.83 12.57 -7.83
CA ARG A 148 9.35 13.94 -7.73
C ARG A 148 10.78 14.01 -7.19
N ARG A 149 11.12 13.07 -6.31
CA ARG A 149 12.38 13.00 -5.56
C ARG A 149 13.26 11.90 -6.13
N PRO A 150 14.35 12.23 -6.85
CA PRO A 150 15.22 11.24 -7.49
C PRO A 150 15.78 10.20 -6.52
N GLU A 151 16.07 10.60 -5.28
CA GLU A 151 16.57 9.69 -4.24
C GLU A 151 15.53 8.64 -3.85
N ALA A 152 14.25 9.03 -3.74
CA ALA A 152 13.17 8.10 -3.44
C ALA A 152 12.91 7.13 -4.60
N ALA A 153 13.05 7.60 -5.84
CA ALA A 153 12.98 6.74 -7.02
C ALA A 153 14.15 5.73 -7.04
N ALA A 154 15.37 6.20 -6.74
CA ALA A 154 16.55 5.34 -6.68
C ALA A 154 16.43 4.25 -5.62
N ASP A 155 15.81 4.55 -4.47
CA ASP A 155 15.51 3.55 -3.43
C ASP A 155 14.57 2.47 -3.94
N LEU A 156 13.51 2.85 -4.68
CA LEU A 156 12.59 1.91 -5.28
C LEU A 156 13.22 1.10 -6.43
N VAL A 157 14.13 1.67 -7.20
CA VAL A 157 14.88 0.94 -8.23
C VAL A 157 15.72 -0.17 -7.58
N ARG A 158 16.37 0.12 -6.45
CA ARG A 158 17.11 -0.91 -5.69
C ARG A 158 16.18 -1.97 -5.10
N LEU A 159 15.02 -1.56 -4.59
CA LEU A 159 13.99 -2.49 -4.12
C LEU A 159 13.50 -3.41 -5.26
N ALA A 160 13.22 -2.85 -6.44
CA ALA A 160 12.84 -3.64 -7.62
C ALA A 160 13.89 -4.71 -7.96
N GLY A 161 15.18 -4.33 -7.92
CA GLY A 161 16.29 -5.27 -8.11
C GLY A 161 16.32 -6.40 -7.07
N SER A 162 15.94 -6.14 -5.81
CA SER A 162 15.85 -7.19 -4.78
C SER A 162 14.75 -8.22 -5.03
N PHE A 163 13.76 -7.88 -5.86
CA PHE A 163 12.73 -8.80 -6.35
C PHE A 163 13.04 -9.38 -7.73
N GLY A 164 14.23 -9.13 -8.29
CA GLY A 164 14.61 -9.62 -9.63
C GLY A 164 14.04 -8.80 -10.80
N LEU A 165 13.46 -7.63 -10.53
CA LEU A 165 12.94 -6.72 -11.55
C LEU A 165 14.05 -5.80 -12.08
N THR A 166 13.95 -5.41 -13.35
CA THR A 166 14.74 -4.30 -13.89
C THR A 166 14.04 -2.98 -13.59
N GLY A 167 14.58 -2.20 -12.65
CA GLY A 167 14.03 -0.90 -12.26
C GLY A 167 14.68 0.27 -13.00
N HIS A 168 13.86 1.21 -13.45
CA HIS A 168 14.29 2.50 -14.01
C HIS A 168 13.60 3.63 -13.26
N ALA A 169 14.27 4.78 -13.15
CA ALA A 169 13.70 5.98 -12.55
C ALA A 169 13.53 7.06 -13.60
N GLU A 170 12.39 7.75 -13.57
CA GLU A 170 12.07 8.86 -14.46
C GLU A 170 11.60 10.09 -13.69
N SER A 171 11.77 11.25 -14.32
CA SER A 171 11.28 12.51 -13.77
C SER A 171 9.76 12.54 -13.67
N PHE A 172 9.25 13.28 -12.69
CA PHE A 172 7.81 13.44 -12.47
C PHE A 172 7.17 14.44 -13.45
N GLU A 173 7.43 14.26 -14.74
CA GLU A 173 6.82 15.07 -15.81
C GLU A 173 5.78 14.20 -16.55
N PRO A 174 4.49 14.53 -16.49
CA PRO A 174 3.44 13.73 -17.13
C PRO A 174 3.65 13.58 -18.64
N SER A 175 3.74 12.34 -19.12
CA SER A 175 3.82 12.04 -20.55
C SER A 175 3.08 10.74 -20.90
N ARG A 176 2.65 10.64 -22.17
CA ARG A 176 1.99 9.42 -22.69
C ARG A 176 2.92 8.21 -22.66
N GLU A 177 4.20 8.44 -22.91
CA GLU A 177 5.23 7.40 -22.99
C GLU A 177 5.41 6.71 -21.64
N LEU A 178 5.29 7.47 -20.53
CA LEU A 178 5.34 6.95 -19.18
C LEU A 178 4.12 6.07 -18.84
N LEU A 179 2.98 6.26 -19.52
CA LEU A 179 1.77 5.47 -19.32
C LEU A 179 1.60 4.35 -20.36
N ALA A 180 2.44 4.31 -21.39
CA ALA A 180 2.43 3.31 -22.46
C ALA A 180 3.06 2.00 -21.99
N ARG A 181 2.43 1.35 -21.00
CA ARG A 181 2.86 0.09 -20.39
C ARG A 181 1.66 -0.83 -20.18
N ASP A 182 1.93 -2.11 -19.93
CA ASP A 182 0.89 -3.12 -19.70
C ASP A 182 0.10 -2.81 -18.42
N ILE A 183 0.81 -2.29 -17.41
CA ILE A 183 0.25 -1.87 -16.12
C ILE A 183 0.75 -0.46 -15.76
N VAL A 184 -0.15 0.36 -15.26
CA VAL A 184 0.17 1.60 -14.55
C VAL A 184 -0.43 1.51 -13.15
N ILE A 185 0.38 1.72 -12.12
CA ILE A 185 -0.08 1.82 -10.73
C ILE A 185 0.15 3.26 -10.26
N SER A 186 -0.94 3.98 -10.00
CA SER A 186 -0.89 5.28 -9.33
C SER A 186 -0.97 5.10 -7.83
N THR A 187 0.01 5.68 -7.12
CA THR A 187 -0.04 5.85 -5.66
C THR A 187 -0.02 7.33 -5.29
N LEU A 188 -0.50 8.19 -6.19
CA LEU A 188 -0.44 9.64 -6.04
C LEU A 188 -1.64 10.14 -5.22
N PRO A 189 -1.43 11.05 -4.24
CA PRO A 189 -2.54 11.60 -3.47
C PRO A 189 -3.23 12.76 -4.20
N GLY A 190 -4.57 12.72 -4.25
CA GLY A 190 -5.42 13.88 -4.59
C GLY A 190 -4.97 14.65 -5.82
N SER A 191 -4.72 15.97 -5.64
CA SER A 191 -4.34 16.88 -6.73
C SER A 191 -3.00 16.57 -7.41
N VAL A 192 -2.14 15.74 -6.79
CA VAL A 192 -0.88 15.31 -7.42
C VAL A 192 -1.13 14.41 -8.63
N ALA A 193 -2.28 13.72 -8.67
CA ALA A 193 -2.70 12.87 -9.78
C ALA A 193 -3.35 13.67 -10.93
N GLU A 194 -3.86 14.87 -10.69
CA GLU A 194 -4.62 15.65 -11.69
C GLU A 194 -3.89 15.86 -13.02
N PRO A 195 -2.58 16.18 -13.06
CA PRO A 195 -1.86 16.33 -14.33
C PRO A 195 -1.79 15.05 -15.17
N TRP A 196 -1.97 13.88 -14.55
CA TRP A 196 -1.92 12.57 -15.21
C TRP A 196 -3.29 12.13 -15.75
N ALA A 197 -4.39 12.68 -15.23
CA ALA A 197 -5.76 12.25 -15.51
C ALA A 197 -6.12 12.21 -17.01
N ALA A 198 -5.75 13.23 -17.76
CA ALA A 198 -6.06 13.28 -19.19
C ALA A 198 -5.30 12.18 -19.97
N LEU A 199 -4.03 11.94 -19.60
CA LEU A 199 -3.18 10.93 -20.21
C LEU A 199 -3.64 9.51 -19.83
N ALA A 200 -4.06 9.33 -18.58
CA ALA A 200 -4.54 8.06 -18.03
C ALA A 200 -5.78 7.52 -18.78
N ARG A 201 -6.71 8.40 -19.18
CA ARG A 201 -7.88 8.01 -19.99
C ARG A 201 -7.54 7.47 -21.37
N GLU A 202 -6.35 7.78 -21.85
CA GLU A 202 -5.85 7.36 -23.16
C GLU A 202 -4.83 6.22 -23.06
N ALA A 203 -4.54 5.76 -21.83
CA ALA A 203 -3.68 4.62 -21.60
C ALA A 203 -4.34 3.35 -22.15
N GLN A 204 -3.54 2.53 -22.84
CA GLN A 204 -4.02 1.27 -23.43
C GLN A 204 -3.92 0.09 -22.45
N GLY A 205 -3.03 0.19 -21.46
CA GLY A 205 -2.83 -0.83 -20.43
C GLY A 205 -3.83 -0.77 -19.29
N THR A 206 -3.64 -1.64 -18.30
CA THR A 206 -4.45 -1.65 -17.08
C THR A 206 -3.94 -0.59 -16.11
N LEU A 207 -4.81 0.35 -15.75
CA LEU A 207 -4.54 1.35 -14.72
C LEU A 207 -5.18 0.95 -13.39
N LEU A 208 -4.37 0.91 -12.33
CA LEU A 208 -4.81 0.81 -10.95
C LEU A 208 -4.46 2.12 -10.24
N ASP A 209 -5.47 2.87 -9.80
CA ASP A 209 -5.25 3.99 -8.87
C ASP A 209 -5.51 3.50 -7.43
N ALA A 210 -4.53 3.65 -6.56
CA ALA A 210 -4.63 3.27 -5.16
C ALA A 210 -5.48 4.27 -4.34
N SER A 211 -5.75 5.45 -4.90
CA SER A 211 -6.66 6.40 -4.28
C SER A 211 -8.12 5.94 -4.38
N TYR A 212 -8.90 6.23 -3.34
CA TYR A 212 -10.35 6.05 -3.35
C TYR A 212 -11.09 7.35 -2.99
N HIS A 213 -10.35 8.44 -2.78
CA HIS A 213 -10.91 9.75 -2.48
C HIS A 213 -10.15 10.87 -3.21
N PRO A 214 -10.84 11.72 -3.98
CA PRO A 214 -12.28 11.69 -4.27
C PRO A 214 -12.67 10.45 -5.10
N TRP A 215 -13.96 10.10 -5.10
CA TRP A 215 -14.52 9.04 -5.93
C TRP A 215 -15.55 9.61 -6.94
N PRO A 216 -15.43 9.30 -8.25
CA PRO A 216 -14.30 8.61 -8.88
C PRO A 216 -13.01 9.42 -8.77
N THR A 217 -11.87 8.73 -8.86
CA THR A 217 -10.55 9.36 -8.88
C THR A 217 -10.37 10.19 -10.16
N PRO A 218 -9.46 11.19 -10.17
CA PRO A 218 -9.10 11.88 -11.41
C PRO A 218 -8.50 10.94 -12.48
N MET A 219 -7.80 9.90 -12.03
CA MET A 219 -7.15 8.84 -12.83
C MET A 219 -8.16 7.91 -13.50
#